data_AF-A0A918V4K2-F1
#
_entry.id   AF-A0A918V4K2-F1
#
_cell.length_a   1.000
_cell.length_b   1.000
_cell.length_c   1.000
_cell.angle_alpha   90.00
_cell.angle_beta   90.00
_cell.angle_gamma   90.00
#
_symmetry.space_group_name_H-M   'P 1'
#
loop_
_entity.id
_entity.type
_entity.pdbx_description
1 polymer ?
#
loop_
_entity_poly.entity_id
_entity_poly.type
_entity_poly.pdbx_seq_one_letter_code
_entity_poly.pdbx_strand_id
1 'polypeptide(L)'
;MRGLLVSSIGVAVSAALVLPLPAPSGAAPPPPPPPAAKVPGKAPDIAGSTQSLPLAPTTRSLAPTAERGLLQRRVAPFSMVGVVWDDPAAELRGTVQVRTRASGTGAWSGWQDVETHNHEHGADPGTAENRAARGSTAPLWVGASDGVEVRVRPATGEPAALPAGMRLELVDPGEAPEPSEALEAAGEAEEPDEPEEAEEPDEPEESEAPEHPVPTTAALTRRAAYPTPEIHLPVLEAAAKPYIGPRPKIVSRAGWRASEALRERGFVYSKTIKAAFVHHSATGNSYTCGQSASVLRSIYRYHVVSSGWRDIGYNFAVDKCGNIYEGRAGGVTRAVRGAHTLGFNANTMGIAVLGSYSRVNPPAAAVTAVARLTAWKLGLFKGNPKGKVTLTSGGSGKHPRGRKVSFNVISGHRDGFYTDCPGTRLYGRLGTARNASAGYQGRV
;
A
#
# COMPACT_ATOMS: atom_id res chain seq x y z
N MET A 1 -63.35 -37.76 -43.17
CA MET A 1 -63.89 -38.28 -41.90
C MET A 1 -63.56 -37.25 -40.82
N ARG A 2 -64.59 -36.57 -40.30
CA ARG A 2 -64.51 -35.47 -39.33
C ARG A 2 -65.20 -35.92 -38.04
N GLY A 3 -64.73 -35.45 -36.87
CA GLY A 3 -65.56 -35.44 -35.66
C GLY A 3 -64.80 -35.37 -34.33
N LEU A 4 -64.90 -34.22 -33.66
CA LEU A 4 -64.50 -33.89 -32.27
C LEU A 4 -65.45 -34.51 -31.21
N LEU A 5 -65.04 -34.48 -29.92
CA LEU A 5 -65.80 -34.21 -28.64
C LEU A 5 -65.15 -35.02 -27.47
N VAL A 6 -64.60 -34.46 -26.37
CA VAL A 6 -65.10 -33.69 -25.18
C VAL A 6 -65.31 -34.55 -23.90
N SER A 7 -64.73 -34.04 -22.78
CA SER A 7 -65.00 -34.26 -21.31
C SER A 7 -64.81 -35.65 -20.68
N SER A 8 -64.31 -35.82 -19.44
CA SER A 8 -64.99 -35.45 -18.18
C SER A 8 -64.09 -35.56 -16.92
N ILE A 9 -64.54 -34.90 -15.86
CA ILE A 9 -64.00 -34.74 -14.48
C ILE A 9 -64.19 -36.02 -13.62
N GLY A 10 -63.30 -36.26 -12.64
CA GLY A 10 -63.50 -37.21 -11.54
C GLY A 10 -62.83 -36.78 -10.23
N VAL A 11 -63.65 -36.54 -9.20
CA VAL A 11 -63.30 -36.25 -7.80
C VAL A 11 -63.34 -37.55 -6.99
N ALA A 12 -62.48 -37.72 -5.98
CA ALA A 12 -62.67 -38.74 -4.94
C ALA A 12 -62.34 -38.18 -3.55
N VAL A 13 -63.30 -38.34 -2.63
CA VAL A 13 -63.30 -37.84 -1.25
C VAL A 13 -63.32 -39.03 -0.28
N SER A 14 -62.38 -38.98 0.67
CA SER A 14 -62.38 -39.36 2.09
C SER A 14 -62.99 -40.67 2.61
N ALA A 15 -62.24 -41.33 3.49
CA ALA A 15 -62.79 -41.87 4.74
C ALA A 15 -61.74 -41.82 5.86
N ALA A 16 -62.14 -41.24 6.98
CA ALA A 16 -61.39 -41.10 8.23
C ALA A 16 -61.79 -42.19 9.23
N LEU A 17 -60.92 -42.47 10.22
CA LEU A 17 -61.32 -43.13 11.46
C LEU A 17 -60.93 -42.26 12.66
N VAL A 18 -61.90 -42.07 13.55
CA VAL A 18 -61.91 -41.19 14.73
C VAL A 18 -61.74 -42.02 15.99
N LEU A 19 -61.00 -41.53 16.99
CA LEU A 19 -61.19 -41.92 18.41
C LEU A 19 -60.93 -40.72 19.36
N PRO A 20 -61.52 -40.72 20.57
CA PRO A 20 -62.01 -39.53 21.27
C PRO A 20 -61.06 -38.91 22.32
N LEU A 21 -61.42 -37.67 22.70
CA LEU A 21 -60.70 -36.69 23.53
C LEU A 21 -60.63 -36.99 25.04
N PRO A 22 -59.60 -36.43 25.71
CA PRO A 22 -59.73 -35.82 27.04
C PRO A 22 -59.64 -34.28 26.97
N ALA A 23 -60.36 -33.60 27.87
CA ALA A 23 -60.37 -32.14 28.05
C ALA A 23 -59.34 -31.66 29.10
N PRO A 24 -59.21 -30.35 29.38
CA PRO A 24 -58.08 -29.53 28.98
C PRO A 24 -57.09 -29.26 30.13
N SER A 25 -55.79 -29.25 29.82
CA SER A 25 -54.76 -28.65 30.67
C SER A 25 -54.12 -27.50 29.90
N GLY A 26 -54.02 -26.33 30.54
CA GLY A 26 -53.62 -25.07 29.93
C GLY A 26 -52.32 -25.17 29.14
N ALA A 27 -52.41 -24.84 27.85
CA ALA A 27 -51.24 -24.67 27.01
C ALA A 27 -50.57 -23.33 27.34
N ALA A 28 -49.29 -23.38 27.70
CA ALA A 28 -48.44 -22.21 27.76
C ALA A 28 -48.45 -21.46 26.41
N PRO A 29 -48.37 -20.12 26.40
CA PRO A 29 -48.31 -19.36 25.16
C PRO A 29 -47.08 -19.78 24.34
N PRO A 30 -47.17 -19.79 23.00
CA PRO A 30 -46.04 -20.11 22.15
C PRO A 30 -44.88 -19.13 22.42
N PRO A 31 -43.62 -19.60 22.35
CA PRO A 31 -42.48 -18.71 22.49
C PRO A 31 -42.58 -17.60 21.44
N PRO A 32 -42.19 -16.35 21.81
CA PRO A 32 -42.25 -15.24 20.87
C PRO A 32 -41.42 -15.57 19.62
N PRO A 33 -41.87 -15.12 18.43
CA PRO A 33 -41.10 -15.31 17.21
C PRO A 33 -39.68 -14.77 17.42
N PRO A 34 -38.65 -15.43 16.84
CA PRO A 34 -37.29 -14.93 16.92
C PRO A 34 -37.27 -13.47 16.46
N PRO A 35 -36.51 -12.59 17.12
CA PRO A 35 -36.47 -11.18 16.75
C PRO A 35 -36.17 -11.11 15.26
N ALA A 36 -36.99 -10.36 14.53
CA ALA A 36 -36.78 -10.09 13.12
C ALA A 36 -35.30 -9.76 12.93
N ALA A 37 -34.63 -10.53 12.08
CA ALA A 37 -33.24 -10.30 11.76
C ALA A 37 -33.09 -8.81 11.45
N LYS A 38 -32.30 -8.09 12.26
CA LYS A 38 -32.00 -6.69 12.01
C LYS A 38 -31.56 -6.63 10.55
N VAL A 39 -32.33 -5.90 9.74
CA VAL A 39 -31.87 -5.43 8.43
C VAL A 39 -30.46 -4.91 8.69
N PRO A 40 -29.42 -5.42 7.99
CA PRO A 40 -28.06 -4.99 8.28
C PRO A 40 -28.05 -3.48 8.20
N GLY A 41 -27.75 -2.85 9.34
CA GLY A 41 -27.62 -1.41 9.42
C GLY A 41 -26.67 -0.97 8.32
N LYS A 42 -26.96 0.19 7.71
CA LYS A 42 -26.09 0.89 6.79
C LYS A 42 -24.64 0.67 7.22
N ALA A 43 -23.82 0.04 6.36
CA ALA A 43 -22.39 -0.09 6.64
C ALA A 43 -21.89 1.28 7.10
N PRO A 44 -21.03 1.38 8.13
CA PRO A 44 -20.53 2.67 8.58
C PRO A 44 -20.03 3.43 7.35
N ASP A 45 -20.55 4.65 7.13
CA ASP A 45 -20.25 5.42 5.93
C ASP A 45 -18.73 5.56 5.82
N ILE A 46 -18.13 4.82 4.90
CA ILE A 46 -16.69 4.90 4.68
C ILE A 46 -16.43 6.30 4.17
N ALA A 47 -15.68 7.09 4.95
CA ALA A 47 -15.35 8.47 4.58
C ALA A 47 -14.88 8.59 3.13
N GLY A 48 -15.37 9.65 2.46
CA GLY A 48 -15.14 9.89 1.05
C GLY A 48 -16.01 9.04 0.11
N SER A 49 -15.89 9.28 -1.19
CA SER A 49 -16.73 8.62 -2.19
C SER A 49 -16.00 8.48 -3.53
N THR A 50 -16.55 7.64 -4.40
CA THR A 50 -16.11 7.51 -5.79
C THR A 50 -17.31 7.69 -6.71
N GLN A 51 -17.25 8.66 -7.61
CA GLN A 51 -18.24 8.84 -8.68
C GLN A 51 -17.64 8.36 -10.01
N SER A 52 -18.27 7.36 -10.61
CA SER A 52 -17.88 6.80 -11.91
C SER A 52 -18.79 7.32 -13.03
N LEU A 53 -18.20 7.90 -14.08
CA LEU A 53 -18.92 8.51 -15.19
C LEU A 53 -18.46 7.89 -16.51
N PRO A 54 -19.35 7.28 -17.32
CA PRO A 54 -18.96 6.66 -18.59
C PRO A 54 -18.45 7.71 -19.59
N LEU A 55 -17.38 7.39 -20.31
CA LEU A 55 -16.87 8.23 -21.40
C LEU A 55 -17.59 7.88 -22.71
N ALA A 56 -18.16 8.89 -23.35
CA ALA A 56 -18.85 8.76 -24.63
C ALA A 56 -18.02 9.41 -25.75
N PRO A 57 -18.28 9.07 -27.03
CA PRO A 57 -17.72 9.84 -28.14
C PRO A 57 -18.04 11.33 -28.01
N THR A 58 -17.01 12.19 -28.11
CA THR A 58 -17.19 13.67 -28.06
C THR A 58 -17.58 14.25 -29.42
N THR A 59 -17.48 13.44 -30.48
CA THR A 59 -17.92 13.77 -31.84
C THR A 59 -19.04 12.82 -32.27
N ARG A 60 -19.68 13.09 -33.41
CA ARG A 60 -20.71 12.19 -33.98
C ARG A 60 -20.17 10.82 -34.40
N SER A 61 -18.85 10.61 -34.41
CA SER A 61 -18.24 9.33 -34.79
C SER A 61 -18.26 8.33 -33.63
N LEU A 62 -18.86 7.17 -33.85
CA LEU A 62 -18.88 6.06 -32.88
C LEU A 62 -17.65 5.13 -32.99
N ALA A 63 -16.74 5.39 -33.94
CA ALA A 63 -15.58 4.53 -34.18
C ALA A 63 -14.71 4.36 -32.91
N PRO A 64 -14.08 3.20 -32.68
CA PRO A 64 -13.15 2.98 -31.56
C PRO A 64 -11.92 3.91 -31.57
N THR A 65 -11.61 4.51 -32.74
CA THR A 65 -10.56 5.51 -32.95
C THR A 65 -11.04 6.95 -32.74
N ALA A 66 -12.33 7.17 -32.42
CA ALA A 66 -12.83 8.50 -32.15
C ALA A 66 -12.54 8.92 -30.71
N GLU A 67 -12.26 10.22 -30.51
CA GLU A 67 -12.08 10.82 -29.20
C GLU A 67 -13.26 10.48 -28.27
N ARG A 68 -12.94 10.11 -27.03
CA ARG A 68 -13.92 9.80 -25.97
C ARG A 68 -13.77 10.81 -24.85
N GLY A 69 -14.84 11.14 -24.15
CA GLY A 69 -14.76 12.16 -23.11
C GLY A 69 -16.09 12.47 -22.44
N LEU A 70 -16.05 13.51 -21.61
CA LEU A 70 -17.20 14.15 -21.01
C LEU A 70 -17.05 15.65 -21.21
N LEU A 71 -18.08 16.26 -21.79
CA LEU A 71 -18.18 17.72 -21.89
C LEU A 71 -18.35 18.34 -20.50
N GLN A 72 -18.01 19.62 -20.42
CA GLN A 72 -18.04 20.41 -19.21
C GLN A 72 -19.35 20.23 -18.42
N ARG A 73 -19.27 19.77 -17.17
CA ARG A 73 -20.43 19.64 -16.27
C ARG A 73 -20.07 19.78 -14.81
N ARG A 74 -21.06 20.14 -13.99
CA ARG A 74 -21.01 20.06 -12.53
C ARG A 74 -21.23 18.62 -12.06
N VAL A 75 -20.57 18.25 -10.98
CA VAL A 75 -20.54 16.90 -10.40
C VAL A 75 -20.50 17.00 -8.87
N ALA A 76 -20.57 15.86 -8.19
CA ALA A 76 -20.34 15.85 -6.75
C ALA A 76 -18.90 16.28 -6.43
N PRO A 77 -18.62 16.84 -5.25
CA PRO A 77 -17.26 17.24 -4.88
C PRO A 77 -16.26 16.08 -4.99
N PHE A 78 -15.04 16.40 -5.45
CA PHE A 78 -13.93 15.45 -5.58
C PHE A 78 -12.59 16.18 -5.44
N SER A 79 -11.50 15.44 -5.24
CA SER A 79 -10.14 16.01 -5.21
C SER A 79 -9.11 15.25 -6.05
N MET A 80 -9.48 14.07 -6.56
CA MET A 80 -8.62 13.27 -7.42
C MET A 80 -9.43 12.70 -8.59
N VAL A 81 -8.78 12.56 -9.74
CA VAL A 81 -9.38 11.99 -10.95
C VAL A 81 -8.50 10.90 -11.54
N GLY A 82 -9.10 9.95 -12.23
CA GLY A 82 -8.41 8.99 -13.08
C GLY A 82 -9.36 8.40 -14.11
N VAL A 83 -8.84 7.70 -15.10
CA VAL A 83 -9.65 6.99 -16.10
C VAL A 83 -9.41 5.49 -15.96
N VAL A 84 -10.48 4.71 -15.97
CA VAL A 84 -10.43 3.23 -15.92
C VAL A 84 -11.15 2.61 -17.09
N TRP A 85 -10.85 1.36 -17.42
CA TRP A 85 -11.48 0.58 -18.48
C TRP A 85 -11.57 -0.90 -18.13
N ASP A 86 -12.39 -1.66 -18.88
CA ASP A 86 -12.83 -2.99 -18.47
C ASP A 86 -11.71 -4.04 -18.48
N ASP A 87 -10.89 -4.07 -19.55
CA ASP A 87 -9.82 -5.06 -19.70
C ASP A 87 -8.48 -4.52 -19.13
N PRO A 88 -7.97 -5.05 -18.01
CA PRO A 88 -6.68 -4.65 -17.45
C PRO A 88 -5.48 -4.98 -18.35
N ALA A 89 -5.62 -5.87 -19.33
CA ALA A 89 -4.57 -6.17 -20.30
C ALA A 89 -4.57 -5.22 -21.51
N ALA A 90 -5.64 -4.46 -21.73
CA ALA A 90 -5.71 -3.48 -22.80
C ALA A 90 -4.87 -2.25 -22.47
N GLU A 91 -3.96 -1.87 -23.36
CA GLU A 91 -3.13 -0.68 -23.21
C GLU A 91 -3.85 0.56 -23.76
N LEU A 92 -3.87 1.65 -22.98
CA LEU A 92 -4.35 2.94 -23.45
C LEU A 92 -3.24 3.68 -24.20
N ARG A 93 -3.25 3.55 -25.54
CA ARG A 93 -2.33 4.27 -26.43
C ARG A 93 -2.94 5.60 -26.86
N GLY A 94 -2.51 6.69 -26.23
CA GLY A 94 -3.05 8.01 -26.51
C GLY A 94 -2.76 9.02 -25.41
N THR A 95 -3.54 10.10 -25.42
CA THR A 95 -3.46 11.16 -24.42
C THR A 95 -4.78 11.26 -23.67
N VAL A 96 -4.69 11.38 -22.34
CA VAL A 96 -5.83 11.68 -21.47
C VAL A 96 -5.59 13.06 -20.91
N GLN A 97 -6.55 13.96 -21.09
CA GLN A 97 -6.48 15.32 -20.56
C GLN A 97 -7.75 15.65 -19.80
N VAL A 98 -7.59 16.34 -18.67
CA VAL A 98 -8.67 16.76 -17.79
C VAL A 98 -8.54 18.25 -17.47
N ARG A 99 -9.67 18.91 -17.29
CA ARG A 99 -9.73 20.21 -16.61
C ARG A 99 -10.86 20.18 -15.59
N THR A 100 -10.66 20.88 -14.48
CA THR A 100 -11.61 20.86 -13.36
C THR A 100 -12.02 22.27 -12.96
N ARG A 101 -13.19 22.36 -12.33
CA ARG A 101 -13.69 23.59 -11.71
C ARG A 101 -13.41 23.53 -10.23
N ALA A 102 -12.65 24.50 -9.71
CA ALA A 102 -12.37 24.60 -8.29
C ALA A 102 -13.64 24.97 -7.51
N SER A 103 -13.96 24.22 -6.44
CA SER A 103 -15.21 24.42 -5.69
C SER A 103 -15.28 25.79 -5.01
N GLY A 104 -14.14 26.30 -4.50
CA GLY A 104 -14.10 27.55 -3.75
C GLY A 104 -14.19 28.83 -4.60
N THR A 105 -13.64 28.82 -5.83
CA THR A 105 -13.60 30.00 -6.70
C THR A 105 -14.53 29.90 -7.90
N GLY A 106 -14.93 28.68 -8.26
CA GLY A 106 -15.68 28.40 -9.47
C GLY A 106 -14.90 28.56 -10.77
N ALA A 107 -13.60 28.80 -10.71
CA ALA A 107 -12.72 28.94 -11.87
C ALA A 107 -12.36 27.56 -12.45
N TRP A 108 -12.24 27.51 -13.79
CA TRP A 108 -11.77 26.33 -14.51
C TRP A 108 -10.24 26.35 -14.64
N SER A 109 -9.61 25.20 -14.44
CA SER A 109 -8.20 25.01 -14.77
C SER A 109 -7.97 25.03 -16.29
N GLY A 110 -6.71 25.20 -16.69
CA GLY A 110 -6.26 24.73 -18.00
C GLY A 110 -6.35 23.20 -18.13
N TRP A 111 -6.14 22.69 -19.34
CA TRP A 111 -6.02 21.25 -19.57
C TRP A 111 -4.74 20.71 -18.91
N GLN A 112 -4.88 19.58 -18.22
CA GLN A 112 -3.79 18.87 -17.56
C GLN A 112 -3.73 17.45 -18.10
N ASP A 113 -2.52 16.95 -18.36
CA ASP A 113 -2.31 15.57 -18.79
C ASP A 113 -2.46 14.63 -17.59
N VAL A 114 -3.07 13.47 -17.85
CA VAL A 114 -3.13 12.34 -16.91
C VAL A 114 -2.24 11.23 -17.46
N GLU A 115 -1.35 10.70 -16.64
CA GLU A 115 -0.36 9.70 -17.06
C GLU A 115 -1.03 8.36 -17.42
N THR A 116 -0.81 7.89 -18.63
CA THR A 116 -1.51 6.73 -19.22
C THR A 116 -0.73 5.42 -19.11
N HIS A 117 0.59 5.51 -18.88
CA HIS A 117 1.42 4.36 -18.56
C HIS A 117 1.20 4.02 -17.08
N ASN A 118 0.20 3.19 -16.79
CA ASN A 118 -0.02 2.61 -15.45
C ASN A 118 -0.31 1.09 -15.50
N HIS A 119 -0.15 0.46 -16.67
CA HIS A 119 -0.26 -0.99 -16.88
C HIS A 119 0.95 -1.78 -16.31
N GLU A 120 1.98 -1.06 -15.84
CA GLU A 120 3.18 -1.56 -15.18
C GLU A 120 3.00 -1.80 -13.67
N HIS A 121 1.90 -1.30 -13.12
CA HIS A 121 1.45 -1.53 -11.76
C HIS A 121 0.31 -2.55 -11.76
N GLY A 122 0.08 -3.19 -10.61
CA GLY A 122 -0.92 -4.24 -10.47
C GLY A 122 -0.33 -5.57 -10.05
N ALA A 123 -1.24 -6.51 -9.77
CA ALA A 123 -0.86 -7.83 -9.31
C ALA A 123 -0.32 -8.70 -10.43
N ASP A 124 0.55 -9.64 -10.06
CA ASP A 124 1.15 -10.54 -11.05
C ASP A 124 0.06 -11.35 -11.78
N PRO A 125 0.18 -11.57 -13.10
CA PRO A 125 -0.83 -12.29 -13.87
C PRO A 125 -1.11 -13.69 -13.31
N GLY A 126 -2.38 -14.06 -13.27
CA GLY A 126 -2.85 -15.35 -12.75
C GLY A 126 -2.97 -15.44 -11.23
N THR A 127 -2.71 -14.36 -10.49
CA THR A 127 -2.99 -14.29 -9.05
C THR A 127 -4.47 -13.99 -8.78
N ALA A 128 -4.97 -14.34 -7.58
CA ALA A 128 -6.35 -14.02 -7.17
C ALA A 128 -6.63 -12.51 -7.19
N GLU A 129 -5.61 -11.70 -6.90
CA GLU A 129 -5.68 -10.23 -6.90
C GLU A 129 -5.96 -9.63 -8.28
N ASN A 130 -5.66 -10.34 -9.37
CA ASN A 130 -5.88 -9.83 -10.72
C ASN A 130 -7.31 -10.09 -11.25
N ARG A 131 -8.17 -10.82 -10.54
CA ARG A 131 -9.47 -11.28 -11.09
C ARG A 131 -10.50 -10.18 -11.28
N ALA A 132 -10.46 -9.14 -10.43
CA ALA A 132 -11.38 -8.00 -10.48
C ALA A 132 -10.69 -6.73 -11.00
N ALA A 133 -9.44 -6.84 -11.45
CA ALA A 133 -8.64 -5.70 -11.85
C ALA A 133 -9.20 -5.05 -13.11
N ARG A 134 -9.11 -3.72 -13.16
CA ARG A 134 -9.41 -2.89 -14.32
C ARG A 134 -8.14 -2.22 -14.80
N GLY A 135 -8.10 -1.90 -16.09
CA GLY A 135 -7.07 -1.02 -16.61
C GLY A 135 -7.32 0.39 -16.08
N SER A 136 -6.24 1.13 -15.79
CA SER A 136 -6.35 2.44 -15.15
C SER A 136 -5.18 3.33 -15.53
N THR A 137 -5.41 4.64 -15.60
CA THR A 137 -4.34 5.65 -15.63
C THR A 137 -3.71 5.82 -14.25
N ALA A 138 -2.57 6.52 -14.14
CA ALA A 138 -2.21 7.07 -12.84
C ALA A 138 -3.26 8.12 -12.43
N PRO A 139 -3.61 8.23 -11.14
CA PRO A 139 -4.54 9.25 -10.70
C PRO A 139 -3.88 10.63 -10.66
N LEU A 140 -4.65 11.70 -10.87
CA LEU A 140 -4.22 13.10 -10.77
C LEU A 140 -4.91 13.80 -9.60
N TRP A 141 -4.14 14.42 -8.71
CA TRP A 141 -4.67 15.31 -7.68
C TRP A 141 -4.99 16.67 -8.28
N VAL A 142 -6.25 17.09 -8.11
CA VAL A 142 -6.78 18.35 -8.68
C VAL A 142 -7.21 19.35 -7.60
N GLY A 143 -7.13 18.96 -6.32
CA GLY A 143 -7.67 19.73 -5.20
C GLY A 143 -9.21 19.80 -5.23
N ALA A 144 -9.80 20.49 -4.27
CA ALA A 144 -11.26 20.56 -4.12
C ALA A 144 -11.94 21.09 -5.39
N SER A 145 -12.66 20.20 -6.07
CA SER A 145 -13.28 20.43 -7.37
C SER A 145 -14.75 19.97 -7.37
N ASP A 146 -15.59 20.63 -8.17
CA ASP A 146 -17.04 20.34 -8.28
C ASP A 146 -17.56 20.40 -9.74
N GLY A 147 -16.62 20.41 -10.69
CA GLY A 147 -16.89 20.36 -12.11
C GLY A 147 -15.73 19.73 -12.84
N VAL A 148 -16.03 19.04 -13.95
CA VAL A 148 -15.02 18.33 -14.73
C VAL A 148 -15.33 18.36 -16.22
N GLU A 149 -14.26 18.30 -17.01
CA GLU A 149 -14.27 17.95 -18.43
C GLU A 149 -13.06 17.06 -18.70
N VAL A 150 -13.26 16.00 -19.48
CA VAL A 150 -12.19 15.05 -19.83
C VAL A 150 -12.26 14.71 -21.31
N ARG A 151 -11.09 14.53 -21.92
CA ARG A 151 -10.94 14.04 -23.28
C ARG A 151 -9.82 13.00 -23.35
N VAL A 152 -10.09 11.94 -24.11
CA VAL A 152 -9.18 10.83 -24.37
C VAL A 152 -9.04 10.73 -25.87
N ARG A 153 -7.83 11.02 -26.36
CA ARG A 153 -7.50 10.96 -27.78
C ARG A 153 -6.60 9.77 -28.03
N PRO A 154 -6.92 8.91 -29.00
CA PRO A 154 -6.01 7.85 -29.37
C PRO A 154 -4.73 8.41 -29.99
N ALA A 155 -3.66 7.62 -29.92
CA ALA A 155 -2.45 7.90 -30.67
C ALA A 155 -2.73 7.85 -32.19
N THR A 156 -1.91 8.54 -32.96
CA THR A 156 -1.92 8.44 -34.42
C THR A 156 -1.14 7.21 -34.87
N GLY A 157 -1.74 6.36 -35.72
CA GLY A 157 -1.13 5.10 -36.22
C GLY A 157 -1.71 3.83 -35.59
N GLU A 158 -1.40 2.65 -36.11
CA GLU A 158 -1.98 1.40 -35.60
C GLU A 158 -1.18 0.76 -34.45
N PRO A 159 -1.86 0.18 -33.42
CA PRO A 159 -3.30 0.25 -33.16
C PRO A 159 -3.69 1.56 -32.45
N ALA A 160 -4.64 2.31 -33.04
CA ALA A 160 -5.21 3.55 -32.49
C ALA A 160 -6.53 3.34 -31.72
N ALA A 161 -6.93 2.10 -31.42
CA ALA A 161 -8.21 1.86 -30.75
C ALA A 161 -8.09 2.16 -29.25
N LEU A 162 -9.04 2.95 -28.71
CA LEU A 162 -9.13 3.16 -27.27
C LEU A 162 -9.75 1.92 -26.58
N PRO A 163 -9.37 1.62 -25.33
CA PRO A 163 -9.97 0.52 -24.57
C PRO A 163 -11.49 0.64 -24.42
N ALA A 164 -12.16 -0.50 -24.34
CA ALA A 164 -13.61 -0.56 -24.14
C ALA A 164 -14.01 -0.23 -22.68
N GLY A 165 -15.22 0.32 -22.51
CA GLY A 165 -15.79 0.56 -21.19
C GLY A 165 -15.09 1.65 -20.38
N MET A 166 -14.48 2.64 -21.04
CA MET A 166 -13.79 3.72 -20.34
C MET A 166 -14.74 4.54 -19.46
N ARG A 167 -14.30 4.82 -18.24
CA ARG A 167 -15.01 5.63 -17.25
C ARG A 167 -14.04 6.62 -16.60
N LEU A 168 -14.52 7.84 -16.37
CA LEU A 168 -13.88 8.80 -15.49
C LEU A 168 -14.26 8.48 -14.05
N GLU A 169 -13.26 8.39 -13.19
CA GLU A 169 -13.40 8.14 -11.77
C GLU A 169 -13.03 9.41 -11.02
N LEU A 170 -14.00 9.96 -10.27
CA LEU A 170 -13.84 11.14 -9.43
C LEU A 170 -13.82 10.67 -7.98
N VAL A 171 -12.72 10.95 -7.29
CA VAL A 171 -12.49 10.46 -5.92
C VAL A 171 -12.52 11.64 -4.95
N ASP A 172 -13.43 11.54 -4.00
CA ASP A 172 -13.46 12.35 -2.79
C ASP A 172 -12.73 11.59 -1.66
N PRO A 173 -11.62 12.13 -1.10
CA PRO A 173 -10.93 11.51 0.03
C PRO A 173 -11.71 11.52 1.35
N GLY A 174 -12.84 12.23 1.42
CA GLY A 174 -13.53 12.55 2.65
C GLY A 174 -12.79 13.61 3.46
N GLU A 175 -13.38 14.00 4.59
CA GLU A 175 -12.85 15.06 5.43
C GLU A 175 -11.40 14.78 5.87
N ALA A 176 -10.57 15.82 5.79
CA ALA A 176 -9.25 15.83 6.41
C ALA A 176 -9.42 16.04 7.93
N PRO A 177 -8.52 15.53 8.77
CA PRO A 177 -8.59 15.82 10.20
C PRO A 177 -8.47 17.32 10.45
N GLU A 178 -9.18 17.81 11.47
CA GLU A 178 -8.84 19.07 12.12
C GLU A 178 -7.44 18.92 12.76
N PRO A 179 -6.60 19.98 12.80
CA PRO A 179 -5.21 19.88 13.23
C PRO A 179 -4.96 19.25 14.61
N SER A 180 -5.93 19.31 15.53
CA SER A 180 -5.81 18.74 16.89
C SER A 180 -5.82 17.22 16.92
N GLU A 181 -6.57 16.56 16.04
CA GLU A 181 -6.76 15.10 16.07
C GLU A 181 -5.56 14.34 15.48
N ALA A 182 -4.71 14.99 14.69
CA ALA A 182 -3.53 14.39 14.07
C ALA A 182 -2.34 14.24 15.05
N LEU A 183 -2.34 14.99 16.16
CA LEU A 183 -1.31 14.93 17.19
C LEU A 183 -1.60 13.84 18.23
N GLU A 184 -2.87 13.61 18.59
CA GLU A 184 -3.26 12.56 19.55
C GLU A 184 -3.10 11.15 18.97
N ALA A 185 -3.50 10.94 17.72
CA ALA A 185 -3.31 9.64 17.04
C ALA A 185 -1.84 9.26 16.81
N ALA A 186 -0.90 10.20 16.98
CA ALA A 186 0.54 9.94 16.95
C ALA A 186 1.12 9.63 18.34
N GLY A 187 0.36 9.88 19.42
CA GLY A 187 0.74 9.63 20.82
C GLY A 187 0.16 8.34 21.42
N GLU A 188 -0.88 7.75 20.84
CA GLU A 188 -1.57 6.56 21.39
C GLU A 188 -1.06 5.21 20.84
N ALA A 189 0.14 5.17 20.27
CA ALA A 189 0.79 3.90 20.00
C ALA A 189 1.34 3.33 21.33
N GLU A 190 0.66 2.31 21.86
CA GLU A 190 1.00 1.51 23.05
C GLU A 190 2.48 1.61 23.45
N GLU A 191 2.75 2.24 24.61
CA GLU A 191 4.00 2.09 25.32
C GLU A 191 4.16 0.60 25.69
N PRO A 192 5.30 -0.04 25.39
CA PRO A 192 5.58 -1.37 25.91
C PRO A 192 5.87 -1.29 27.41
N ASP A 193 5.25 -2.18 28.17
CA ASP A 193 5.46 -2.38 29.61
C ASP A 193 6.95 -2.33 29.99
N GLU A 194 7.25 -1.53 31.03
CA GLU A 194 8.56 -1.45 31.67
C GLU A 194 8.97 -2.83 32.23
N PRO A 195 10.25 -3.23 32.13
CA PRO A 195 10.73 -4.42 32.82
C PRO A 195 10.93 -4.12 34.31
N GLU A 196 10.40 -5.00 35.15
CA GLU A 196 10.63 -5.09 36.60
C GLU A 196 12.11 -4.85 36.97
N GLU A 197 12.32 -3.99 37.96
CA GLU A 197 13.59 -3.78 38.66
C GLU A 197 14.09 -5.10 39.26
N ALA A 198 15.32 -5.48 38.93
CA ALA A 198 16.04 -6.52 39.62
C ALA A 198 16.82 -5.90 40.79
N GLU A 199 16.48 -6.32 42.00
CA GLU A 199 17.14 -5.96 43.26
C GLU A 199 18.65 -6.26 43.23
N GLU A 200 19.45 -5.30 43.71
CA GLU A 200 20.87 -5.44 44.00
C GLU A 200 21.09 -6.35 45.22
N PRO A 201 22.14 -7.20 45.26
CA PRO A 201 22.49 -7.91 46.48
C PRO A 201 23.47 -7.08 47.34
N ASP A 202 23.12 -7.01 48.63
CA ASP A 202 23.87 -6.44 49.75
C ASP A 202 25.35 -6.89 49.86
N GLU A 203 26.19 -5.93 50.23
CA GLU A 203 27.54 -6.13 50.77
C GLU A 203 27.50 -6.81 52.15
N PRO A 204 28.55 -7.54 52.57
CA PRO A 204 28.80 -7.76 53.99
C PRO A 204 29.98 -6.90 54.49
N GLU A 205 29.72 -6.28 55.64
CA GLU A 205 30.59 -5.46 56.47
C GLU A 205 31.86 -6.15 57.00
N GLU A 206 32.81 -5.30 57.36
CA GLU A 206 34.11 -5.52 58.02
C GLU A 206 34.07 -6.31 59.33
N SER A 207 35.20 -6.97 59.64
CA SER A 207 35.68 -7.08 61.03
C SER A 207 37.20 -6.92 61.12
N GLU A 208 37.61 -5.92 61.92
CA GLU A 208 38.91 -5.56 62.53
C GLU A 208 39.80 -6.76 62.98
N ALA A 209 41.13 -6.74 63.21
CA ALA A 209 42.35 -5.88 63.15
C ALA A 209 43.55 -6.83 63.57
N PRO A 210 44.81 -6.45 63.94
CA PRO A 210 45.62 -5.24 63.79
C PRO A 210 47.06 -5.51 63.21
N GLU A 211 47.95 -4.51 63.30
CA GLU A 211 49.26 -4.35 62.63
C GLU A 211 50.53 -4.94 63.33
N HIS A 212 51.60 -5.09 62.50
CA HIS A 212 53.06 -5.11 62.75
C HIS A 212 53.79 -6.41 63.21
N PRO A 213 55.15 -6.53 63.04
CA PRO A 213 56.00 -6.33 61.86
C PRO A 213 56.87 -7.58 61.53
N VAL A 214 57.60 -7.51 60.41
CA VAL A 214 58.50 -8.53 59.80
C VAL A 214 59.63 -9.05 60.72
N PRO A 215 60.15 -10.27 60.45
CA PRO A 215 61.58 -10.34 60.16
C PRO A 215 61.96 -11.18 58.94
N THR A 216 63.07 -10.77 58.34
CA THR A 216 63.82 -11.37 57.24
C THR A 216 64.51 -12.67 57.64
N THR A 217 64.43 -13.70 56.79
CA THR A 217 65.52 -14.68 56.57
C THR A 217 65.45 -15.25 55.16
N ALA A 218 66.56 -15.10 54.44
CA ALA A 218 66.82 -15.73 53.16
C ALA A 218 67.06 -17.24 53.34
N ALA A 219 66.41 -18.07 52.52
CA ALA A 219 66.86 -19.43 52.26
C ALA A 219 66.48 -19.87 50.84
N LEU A 220 67.51 -20.25 50.09
CA LEU A 220 67.46 -20.86 48.77
C LEU A 220 66.64 -22.16 48.77
N THR A 221 65.63 -22.25 47.91
CA THR A 221 65.25 -23.54 47.29
C THR A 221 64.74 -23.34 45.88
N ARG A 222 65.53 -23.84 44.93
CA ARG A 222 65.23 -24.03 43.51
C ARG A 222 64.10 -25.06 43.39
N ARG A 223 62.92 -24.71 42.86
CA ARG A 223 61.92 -25.69 42.41
C ARG A 223 61.13 -25.20 41.19
N ALA A 224 61.25 -26.01 40.14
CA ALA A 224 60.41 -26.24 38.97
C ALA A 224 59.47 -25.13 38.47
N ALA A 225 59.76 -24.66 37.25
CA ALA A 225 58.78 -23.98 36.41
C ALA A 225 57.62 -24.94 36.07
N TYR A 226 56.43 -24.63 36.58
CA TYR A 226 55.18 -25.17 36.06
C TYR A 226 54.67 -24.20 34.99
N PRO A 227 54.32 -24.65 33.77
CA PRO A 227 53.63 -23.78 32.83
C PRO A 227 52.25 -23.47 33.41
N THR A 228 52.01 -22.20 33.72
CA THR A 228 50.66 -21.68 33.90
C THR A 228 49.87 -21.94 32.62
N PRO A 229 48.72 -22.63 32.66
CA PRO A 229 47.85 -22.65 31.50
C PRO A 229 47.36 -21.22 31.31
N GLU A 230 47.76 -20.58 30.21
CA GLU A 230 47.08 -19.38 29.73
C GLU A 230 45.62 -19.77 29.49
N ILE A 231 44.75 -19.41 30.41
CA ILE A 231 43.31 -19.39 30.14
C ILE A 231 43.14 -18.25 29.13
N HIS A 232 43.17 -18.60 27.84
CA HIS A 232 42.59 -17.78 26.80
C HIS A 232 41.10 -17.67 27.09
N LEU A 233 40.74 -16.64 27.88
CA LEU A 233 39.37 -16.15 27.89
C LEU A 233 39.07 -15.79 26.43
N PRO A 234 38.06 -16.39 25.79
CA PRO A 234 37.67 -15.95 24.47
C PRO A 234 37.33 -14.48 24.61
N VAL A 235 38.08 -13.61 23.93
CA VAL A 235 37.64 -12.25 23.66
C VAL A 235 36.26 -12.44 23.05
N LEU A 236 35.20 -12.06 23.77
CA LEU A 236 33.89 -11.90 23.16
C LEU A 236 34.12 -10.85 22.08
N GLU A 237 34.28 -11.30 20.83
CA GLU A 237 34.15 -10.41 19.69
C GLU A 237 32.81 -9.71 19.88
N ALA A 238 32.87 -8.41 20.19
CA ALA A 238 31.68 -7.59 20.31
C ALA A 238 30.85 -7.83 19.04
N ALA A 239 29.69 -8.50 19.20
CA ALA A 239 28.87 -8.90 18.06
C ALA A 239 28.68 -7.67 17.17
N ALA A 240 29.18 -7.74 15.93
CA ALA A 240 29.17 -6.60 15.03
C ALA A 240 27.76 -6.05 14.96
N LYS A 241 27.59 -4.74 15.28
CA LYS A 241 26.28 -4.09 15.30
C LYS A 241 25.55 -4.42 13.99
N PRO A 242 24.33 -4.96 14.05
CA PRO A 242 23.63 -5.37 12.85
C PRO A 242 23.41 -4.14 11.95
N TYR A 243 23.69 -4.28 10.64
CA TYR A 243 23.53 -3.22 9.64
C TYR A 243 22.05 -2.90 9.38
N ILE A 244 21.38 -2.35 10.38
CA ILE A 244 19.97 -1.97 10.39
C ILE A 244 19.93 -0.48 10.72
N GLY A 245 19.42 0.33 9.79
CA GLY A 245 19.25 1.74 10.05
C GLY A 245 18.18 2.00 11.12
N PRO A 246 18.21 3.16 11.81
CA PRO A 246 17.19 3.52 12.79
C PRO A 246 15.80 3.48 12.17
N ARG A 247 14.81 2.96 12.92
CA ARG A 247 13.41 2.96 12.47
C ARG A 247 12.93 4.40 12.30
N PRO A 248 12.53 4.84 11.09
CA PRO A 248 11.96 6.16 10.94
C PRO A 248 10.55 6.22 11.54
N LYS A 249 10.08 7.43 11.85
CA LYS A 249 8.65 7.67 12.10
C LYS A 249 7.86 7.27 10.86
N ILE A 250 6.84 6.44 11.04
CA ILE A 250 5.93 5.98 10.00
C ILE A 250 4.51 6.30 10.46
N VAL A 251 3.79 7.10 9.68
CA VAL A 251 2.36 7.34 9.88
C VAL A 251 1.63 6.05 9.56
N SER A 252 1.00 5.45 10.56
CA SER A 252 0.23 4.21 10.43
C SER A 252 -0.99 4.42 9.54
N ARG A 253 -1.58 3.32 9.07
CA ARG A 253 -2.86 3.34 8.36
C ARG A 253 -3.96 4.06 9.13
N ALA A 254 -4.07 3.83 10.44
CA ALA A 254 -4.96 4.59 11.30
C ALA A 254 -4.62 6.09 11.31
N GLY A 255 -3.33 6.44 11.42
CA GLY A 255 -2.86 7.83 11.46
C GLY A 255 -3.17 8.65 10.20
N TRP A 256 -3.26 8.02 9.02
CA TRP A 256 -3.74 8.71 7.80
C TRP A 256 -5.22 8.43 7.48
N ARG A 257 -5.95 7.77 8.39
CA ARG A 257 -7.37 7.40 8.30
C ARG A 257 -7.69 6.50 7.11
N ALA A 258 -6.85 5.48 6.89
CA ALA A 258 -7.15 4.41 5.97
C ALA A 258 -8.42 3.66 6.41
N SER A 259 -9.42 3.58 5.54
CA SER A 259 -10.57 2.71 5.81
C SER A 259 -10.22 1.26 5.52
N GLU A 260 -10.00 0.47 6.56
CA GLU A 260 -9.73 -0.96 6.45
C GLU A 260 -10.90 -1.75 5.82
N ALA A 261 -12.10 -1.17 5.80
CA ALA A 261 -13.28 -1.75 5.16
C ALA A 261 -13.20 -1.74 3.62
N LEU A 262 -12.33 -0.93 3.01
CA LEU A 262 -12.15 -0.91 1.56
C LEU A 262 -11.35 -2.13 1.08
N ARG A 263 -10.23 -2.44 1.74
CA ARG A 263 -9.33 -3.51 1.27
C ARG A 263 -9.92 -4.90 1.51
N GLU A 264 -9.44 -5.85 0.72
CA GLU A 264 -9.68 -7.25 1.01
C GLU A 264 -9.03 -7.70 2.33
N ARG A 265 -9.58 -8.78 2.89
CA ARG A 265 -9.03 -9.44 4.08
C ARG A 265 -7.84 -10.33 3.72
N GLY A 266 -6.95 -10.51 4.70
CA GLY A 266 -5.78 -11.37 4.58
C GLY A 266 -4.58 -10.71 3.90
N PHE A 267 -3.40 -11.29 4.12
CA PHE A 267 -2.13 -10.76 3.62
C PHE A 267 -1.38 -11.83 2.84
N VAL A 268 -0.67 -11.40 1.80
CA VAL A 268 0.26 -12.27 1.07
C VAL A 268 1.67 -11.84 1.43
N TYR A 269 2.46 -12.76 2.00
CA TYR A 269 3.83 -12.49 2.39
C TYR A 269 4.83 -13.12 1.44
N SER A 270 5.89 -12.38 1.14
CA SER A 270 7.13 -12.93 0.60
C SER A 270 7.99 -13.47 1.74
N LYS A 271 9.01 -14.28 1.42
CA LYS A 271 9.92 -14.81 2.44
C LYS A 271 10.90 -13.76 2.98
N THR A 272 11.17 -12.72 2.19
CA THR A 272 12.17 -11.68 2.50
C THR A 272 11.90 -10.42 1.66
N ILE A 273 12.65 -9.34 1.91
CA ILE A 273 12.76 -8.17 1.03
C ILE A 273 14.20 -8.06 0.54
N LYS A 274 14.39 -8.25 -0.76
CA LYS A 274 15.67 -8.21 -1.47
C LYS A 274 15.98 -6.85 -2.09
N ALA A 275 14.95 -6.11 -2.49
CA ALA A 275 15.08 -4.82 -3.13
C ALA A 275 13.92 -3.88 -2.80
N ALA A 276 14.18 -2.58 -2.93
CA ALA A 276 13.19 -1.52 -2.93
C ALA A 276 13.06 -0.93 -4.33
N PHE A 277 11.84 -0.93 -4.88
CA PHE A 277 11.51 -0.19 -6.09
C PHE A 277 10.92 1.16 -5.71
N VAL A 278 11.57 2.24 -6.13
CA VAL A 278 11.13 3.61 -5.93
C VAL A 278 10.28 4.04 -7.10
N HIS A 279 9.13 4.61 -6.77
CA HIS A 279 8.08 5.08 -7.65
C HIS A 279 7.84 6.58 -7.43
N HIS A 280 7.23 7.24 -8.40
CA HIS A 280 6.43 8.42 -8.12
C HIS A 280 4.95 8.05 -8.21
N SER A 281 4.04 8.83 -7.62
CA SER A 281 2.60 8.57 -7.77
C SER A 281 2.02 9.13 -9.07
N ALA A 282 2.76 10.01 -9.77
CA ALA A 282 2.32 10.78 -10.93
C ALA A 282 1.09 11.68 -10.68
N THR A 283 0.74 11.93 -9.41
CA THR A 283 -0.46 12.69 -9.01
C THR A 283 -0.35 14.20 -9.15
N GLY A 284 0.77 14.74 -9.63
CA GLY A 284 1.06 16.18 -9.57
C GLY A 284 1.53 16.63 -8.18
N ASN A 285 2.01 17.87 -8.09
CA ASN A 285 2.74 18.39 -6.92
C ASN A 285 2.00 19.53 -6.17
N SER A 286 0.76 19.83 -6.56
CA SER A 286 -0.03 20.98 -6.08
C SER A 286 -0.60 20.81 -4.67
N TYR A 287 -0.65 19.59 -4.12
CA TYR A 287 -1.12 19.33 -2.77
C TYR A 287 -0.23 20.01 -1.72
N THR A 288 -0.77 20.45 -0.57
CA THR A 288 0.02 20.93 0.57
C THR A 288 0.44 19.76 1.48
N CYS A 289 1.44 19.93 2.37
CA CYS A 289 1.82 18.85 3.30
C CYS A 289 0.62 18.36 4.15
N GLY A 290 -0.27 19.27 4.55
CA GLY A 290 -1.50 18.92 5.29
C GLY A 290 -2.50 18.08 4.47
N GLN A 291 -2.39 18.11 3.15
CA GLN A 291 -3.23 17.30 2.25
C GLN A 291 -2.61 15.93 1.93
N SER A 292 -1.40 15.60 2.41
CA SER A 292 -0.74 14.32 2.11
C SER A 292 -1.60 13.11 2.46
N ALA A 293 -2.25 13.12 3.62
CA ALA A 293 -3.14 12.03 4.04
C ALA A 293 -4.36 11.91 3.10
N SER A 294 -4.93 13.05 2.66
CA SER A 294 -6.04 13.06 1.69
C SER A 294 -5.60 12.52 0.33
N VAL A 295 -4.43 12.91 -0.18
CA VAL A 295 -3.85 12.36 -1.42
C VAL A 295 -3.70 10.84 -1.30
N LEU A 296 -3.15 10.36 -0.17
CA LEU A 296 -2.94 8.93 0.05
C LEU A 296 -4.27 8.16 0.15
N ARG A 297 -5.27 8.69 0.85
CA ARG A 297 -6.64 8.13 0.89
C ARG A 297 -7.26 8.05 -0.50
N SER A 298 -7.09 9.09 -1.32
CA SER A 298 -7.59 9.08 -2.69
C SER A 298 -6.90 8.03 -3.56
N ILE A 299 -5.57 7.88 -3.49
CA ILE A 299 -4.84 6.82 -4.21
C ILE A 299 -5.32 5.45 -3.76
N TYR A 300 -5.46 5.24 -2.44
CA TYR A 300 -5.93 3.99 -1.87
C TYR A 300 -7.34 3.63 -2.39
N ARG A 301 -8.29 4.57 -2.32
CA ARG A 301 -9.65 4.38 -2.82
C ARG A 301 -9.66 4.17 -4.34
N TYR A 302 -8.85 4.89 -5.10
CA TYR A 302 -8.71 4.70 -6.54
C TYR A 302 -8.23 3.29 -6.87
N HIS A 303 -7.15 2.81 -6.25
CA HIS A 303 -6.67 1.45 -6.47
C HIS A 303 -7.72 0.39 -6.14
N VAL A 304 -8.42 0.52 -5.01
CA VAL A 304 -9.35 -0.51 -4.55
C VAL A 304 -10.71 -0.45 -5.26
N VAL A 305 -11.37 0.72 -5.24
CA VAL A 305 -12.74 0.87 -5.73
C VAL A 305 -12.77 1.01 -7.25
N SER A 306 -11.85 1.80 -7.80
CA SER A 306 -11.83 2.11 -9.23
C SER A 306 -11.05 1.06 -10.02
N SER A 307 -9.80 0.76 -9.62
CA SER A 307 -8.95 -0.22 -10.32
C SER A 307 -9.19 -1.68 -9.91
N GLY A 308 -9.99 -1.93 -8.86
CA GLY A 308 -10.35 -3.29 -8.43
C GLY A 308 -9.22 -4.06 -7.74
N TRP A 309 -8.24 -3.36 -7.19
CA TRP A 309 -7.12 -3.98 -6.48
C TRP A 309 -7.50 -4.32 -5.04
N ARG A 310 -6.72 -5.23 -4.43
CA ARG A 310 -7.00 -5.71 -3.07
C ARG A 310 -6.70 -4.70 -1.98
N ASP A 311 -5.73 -3.83 -2.21
CA ASP A 311 -5.27 -2.76 -1.33
C ASP A 311 -4.47 -1.75 -2.17
N ILE A 312 -3.93 -0.69 -1.56
CA ILE A 312 -2.93 0.15 -2.21
C ILE A 312 -1.71 -0.69 -2.65
N GLY A 313 -1.27 -0.54 -3.90
CA GLY A 313 -0.22 -1.38 -4.47
C GLY A 313 1.17 -1.18 -3.86
N TYR A 314 1.44 -0.03 -3.25
CA TYR A 314 2.73 0.32 -2.67
C TYR A 314 2.82 -0.10 -1.20
N ASN A 315 3.99 -0.58 -0.76
CA ASN A 315 4.23 -0.91 0.65
C ASN A 315 4.30 0.34 1.52
N PHE A 316 4.90 1.41 0.99
CA PHE A 316 5.04 2.69 1.68
C PHE A 316 4.81 3.84 0.71
N ALA A 317 4.41 4.99 1.26
CA ALA A 317 4.41 6.26 0.55
C ALA A 317 5.29 7.29 1.27
N VAL A 318 5.85 8.22 0.51
CA VAL A 318 6.66 9.34 1.01
C VAL A 318 6.15 10.62 0.40
N ASP A 319 5.76 11.61 1.23
CA ASP A 319 5.34 12.91 0.70
C ASP A 319 6.52 13.85 0.43
N LYS A 320 6.23 14.96 -0.23
CA LYS A 320 7.23 15.99 -0.57
C LYS A 320 7.86 16.67 0.66
N CYS A 321 7.28 16.46 1.85
CA CYS A 321 7.69 17.05 3.12
C CYS A 321 8.51 16.07 3.97
N GLY A 322 8.70 14.83 3.48
CA GLY A 322 9.52 13.80 4.12
C GLY A 322 8.77 12.91 5.11
N ASN A 323 7.45 13.01 5.20
CA ASN A 323 6.66 12.06 6.00
C ASN A 323 6.60 10.72 5.29
N ILE A 324 6.72 9.64 6.06
CA ILE A 324 6.63 8.27 5.57
C ILE A 324 5.31 7.69 6.06
N TYR A 325 4.54 7.08 5.17
CA TYR A 325 3.24 6.48 5.45
C TYR A 325 3.29 4.98 5.20
N GLU A 326 2.65 4.21 6.07
CA GLU A 326 2.30 2.82 5.78
C GLU A 326 1.34 2.78 4.60
N GLY A 327 1.70 2.04 3.54
CA GLY A 327 0.81 1.77 2.41
C GLY A 327 0.07 0.45 2.63
N ARG A 328 0.52 -0.60 1.93
CA ARG A 328 -0.12 -1.91 1.96
C ARG A 328 -0.12 -2.54 3.36
N ALA A 329 -1.30 -2.92 3.81
CA ALA A 329 -1.54 -3.34 5.19
C ALA A 329 -0.74 -4.59 5.59
N GLY A 330 -0.37 -4.64 6.88
CA GLY A 330 0.34 -5.79 7.47
C GLY A 330 1.83 -5.87 7.10
N GLY A 331 2.38 -4.80 6.53
CA GLY A 331 3.70 -4.77 5.88
C GLY A 331 4.82 -4.01 6.59
N VAL A 332 4.53 -3.24 7.64
CA VAL A 332 5.52 -2.31 8.22
C VAL A 332 6.81 -3.01 8.61
N THR A 333 6.75 -4.08 9.40
CA THR A 333 7.91 -4.91 9.76
C THR A 333 8.04 -6.18 8.92
N ARG A 334 6.94 -6.68 8.33
CA ARG A 334 6.90 -7.94 7.57
C ARG A 334 7.07 -7.75 6.06
N ALA A 335 7.35 -8.81 5.33
CA ALA A 335 7.57 -8.75 3.87
C ALA A 335 6.26 -8.89 3.07
N VAL A 336 5.26 -8.03 3.33
CA VAL A 336 3.99 -8.09 2.59
C VAL A 336 4.24 -7.82 1.10
N ARG A 337 3.65 -8.64 0.24
CA ARG A 337 3.78 -8.51 -1.22
C ARG A 337 2.90 -7.34 -1.69
N GLY A 338 3.49 -6.41 -2.43
CA GLY A 338 2.79 -5.33 -3.10
C GLY A 338 2.27 -5.68 -4.50
N ALA A 339 1.77 -4.66 -5.18
CA ALA A 339 1.28 -4.67 -6.56
C ALA A 339 1.80 -3.42 -7.29
N HIS A 340 3.10 -3.14 -7.13
CA HIS A 340 3.73 -1.90 -7.55
C HIS A 340 4.65 -2.06 -8.77
N THR A 341 5.20 -3.25 -9.00
CA THR A 341 6.15 -3.49 -10.09
C THR A 341 5.84 -4.84 -10.69
N LEU A 342 4.98 -4.85 -11.71
CA LEU A 342 4.53 -6.07 -12.36
C LEU A 342 5.72 -6.94 -12.77
N GLY A 343 5.72 -8.20 -12.33
CA GLY A 343 6.81 -9.14 -12.56
C GLY A 343 7.92 -9.13 -11.49
N PHE A 344 7.96 -8.14 -10.60
CA PHE A 344 8.93 -8.08 -9.50
C PHE A 344 8.31 -7.77 -8.14
N ASN A 345 7.00 -7.90 -7.99
CA ASN A 345 6.26 -7.71 -6.73
C ASN A 345 6.74 -8.66 -5.60
N ALA A 346 7.19 -9.86 -5.95
CA ALA A 346 7.66 -10.84 -4.97
C ALA A 346 9.08 -10.52 -4.46
N ASN A 347 9.25 -10.65 -3.14
CA ASN A 347 10.50 -10.38 -2.41
C ASN A 347 11.01 -8.94 -2.52
N THR A 348 10.14 -7.97 -2.80
CA THR A 348 10.52 -6.56 -2.90
C THR A 348 9.50 -5.70 -2.17
N MET A 349 9.84 -4.43 -1.98
CA MET A 349 8.90 -3.42 -1.52
C MET A 349 8.82 -2.27 -2.52
N GLY A 350 7.64 -1.69 -2.65
CA GLY A 350 7.38 -0.49 -3.43
C GLY A 350 7.27 0.73 -2.54
N ILE A 351 7.98 1.81 -2.90
CA ILE A 351 7.89 3.12 -2.23
C ILE A 351 7.37 4.14 -3.24
N ALA A 352 6.17 4.67 -3.04
CA ALA A 352 5.63 5.76 -3.85
C ALA A 352 6.00 7.11 -3.26
N VAL A 353 6.82 7.88 -3.97
CA VAL A 353 7.03 9.30 -3.64
C VAL A 353 5.88 10.10 -4.23
N LEU A 354 5.05 10.68 -3.38
CA LEU A 354 3.85 11.40 -3.79
C LEU A 354 4.24 12.64 -4.60
N GLY A 355 3.85 12.66 -5.87
CA GLY A 355 4.15 13.72 -6.82
C GLY A 355 4.49 13.24 -8.22
N SER A 356 4.81 14.19 -9.08
CA SER A 356 5.29 13.97 -10.45
C SER A 356 6.70 14.56 -10.61
N TYR A 357 7.69 13.70 -10.82
CA TYR A 357 9.12 14.05 -10.79
C TYR A 357 9.83 13.81 -12.13
N SER A 358 9.10 13.82 -13.25
CA SER A 358 9.70 13.73 -14.58
C SER A 358 10.47 15.01 -14.95
N ARG A 359 9.93 16.18 -14.58
CA ARG A 359 10.52 17.50 -14.88
C ARG A 359 10.88 18.30 -13.62
N VAL A 360 10.17 18.08 -12.52
CA VAL A 360 10.38 18.76 -11.23
C VAL A 360 11.32 17.95 -10.35
N ASN A 361 12.27 18.61 -9.70
CA ASN A 361 13.18 17.95 -8.76
C ASN A 361 12.42 17.51 -7.49
N PRO A 362 12.65 16.29 -6.97
CA PRO A 362 12.11 15.92 -5.67
C PRO A 362 12.75 16.76 -4.56
N PRO A 363 11.99 17.18 -3.53
CA PRO A 363 12.57 17.82 -2.36
C PRO A 363 13.57 16.91 -1.65
N ALA A 364 14.59 17.51 -1.04
CA ALA A 364 15.61 16.78 -0.29
C ALA A 364 15.00 15.96 0.87
N ALA A 365 13.94 16.47 1.50
CA ALA A 365 13.20 15.78 2.55
C ALA A 365 12.64 14.43 2.08
N ALA A 366 12.03 14.38 0.88
CA ALA A 366 11.50 13.16 0.30
C ALA A 366 12.62 12.14 0.00
N VAL A 367 13.73 12.57 -0.59
CA VAL A 367 14.89 11.70 -0.86
C VAL A 367 15.50 11.15 0.43
N THR A 368 15.59 12.00 1.47
CA THR A 368 16.08 11.61 2.79
C THR A 368 15.15 10.60 3.46
N ALA A 369 13.84 10.78 3.35
CA ALA A 369 12.85 9.84 3.87
C ALA A 369 12.95 8.47 3.18
N VAL A 370 13.11 8.43 1.85
CA VAL A 370 13.40 7.18 1.12
C VAL A 370 14.68 6.52 1.64
N ALA A 371 15.75 7.29 1.86
CA ALA A 371 17.00 6.76 2.38
C ALA A 371 16.85 6.16 3.80
N ARG A 372 16.17 6.86 4.72
CA ARG A 372 15.92 6.37 6.09
C ARG A 372 15.04 5.12 6.09
N LEU A 373 13.95 5.14 5.33
CA LEU A 373 13.05 3.99 5.20
C LEU A 373 13.77 2.76 4.65
N THR A 374 14.53 2.91 3.58
CA THR A 374 15.28 1.80 2.97
C THR A 374 16.39 1.30 3.88
N ALA A 375 17.09 2.17 4.62
CA ALA A 375 18.13 1.77 5.55
C ALA A 375 17.59 0.83 6.64
N TRP A 376 16.46 1.21 7.23
CA TRP A 376 15.78 0.40 8.24
C TRP A 376 15.19 -0.87 7.64
N LYS A 377 14.27 -0.73 6.66
CA LYS A 377 13.46 -1.85 6.18
C LYS A 377 14.30 -2.91 5.47
N LEU A 378 15.29 -2.52 4.64
CA LEU A 378 16.22 -3.50 4.03
C LEU A 378 17.14 -4.10 5.08
N GLY A 379 17.52 -3.33 6.11
CA GLY A 379 18.32 -3.79 7.24
C GLY A 379 17.69 -4.97 7.96
N LEU A 380 16.37 -4.92 8.21
CA LEU A 380 15.61 -6.05 8.79
C LEU A 380 15.76 -7.35 7.99
N PHE A 381 16.07 -7.26 6.70
CA PHE A 381 16.26 -8.40 5.79
C PHE A 381 17.72 -8.52 5.29
N LYS A 382 18.68 -7.94 6.02
CA LYS A 382 20.13 -8.00 5.73
C LYS A 382 20.54 -7.44 4.36
N GLY A 383 19.72 -6.57 3.76
CA GLY A 383 20.00 -5.94 2.47
C GLY A 383 21.02 -4.81 2.58
N ASN A 384 22.00 -4.78 1.66
CA ASN A 384 22.95 -3.67 1.51
C ASN A 384 22.43 -2.65 0.47
N PRO A 385 22.10 -1.40 0.85
CA PRO A 385 21.55 -0.39 -0.05
C PRO A 385 22.42 -0.05 -1.28
N LYS A 386 23.76 -0.15 -1.15
CA LYS A 386 24.70 0.07 -2.27
C LYS A 386 24.91 -1.18 -3.12
N GLY A 387 24.41 -2.33 -2.68
CA GLY A 387 24.59 -3.62 -3.33
C GLY A 387 23.73 -3.82 -4.57
N LYS A 388 23.94 -4.97 -5.20
CA LYS A 388 23.10 -5.50 -6.27
C LYS A 388 22.40 -6.78 -5.82
N VAL A 389 21.30 -7.09 -6.46
CA VAL A 389 20.56 -8.33 -6.22
C VAL A 389 20.01 -8.90 -7.53
N THR A 390 19.95 -10.23 -7.61
CA THR A 390 19.27 -10.91 -8.71
C THR A 390 17.85 -11.28 -8.30
N LEU A 391 16.88 -10.84 -9.12
CA LEU A 391 15.48 -11.19 -8.99
C LEU A 391 15.03 -12.02 -10.20
N THR A 392 14.06 -12.90 -10.00
CA THR A 392 13.42 -13.65 -11.09
C THR A 392 12.14 -12.94 -11.48
N SER A 393 12.00 -12.59 -12.75
CA SER A 393 10.78 -11.97 -13.28
C SER A 393 9.60 -12.95 -13.21
N GLY A 394 8.47 -12.50 -12.67
CA GLY A 394 7.16 -13.15 -12.79
C GLY A 394 6.51 -12.96 -14.16
N GLY A 395 7.12 -12.14 -15.03
CA GLY A 395 6.55 -11.67 -16.29
C GLY A 395 6.24 -10.18 -16.20
N SER A 396 6.91 -9.38 -17.02
CA SER A 396 6.74 -7.93 -17.13
C SER A 396 6.83 -7.54 -18.60
N GLY A 397 6.43 -6.31 -18.94
CA GLY A 397 6.59 -5.80 -20.31
C GLY A 397 8.03 -5.84 -20.80
N LYS A 398 9.01 -5.66 -19.90
CA LYS A 398 10.44 -5.60 -20.21
C LYS A 398 11.19 -6.92 -20.09
N HIS A 399 10.74 -7.80 -19.21
CA HIS A 399 11.42 -9.05 -18.88
C HIS A 399 10.45 -10.22 -18.84
N PRO A 400 10.64 -11.26 -19.68
CA PRO A 400 9.77 -12.42 -19.71
C PRO A 400 9.83 -13.21 -18.39
N ARG A 401 8.77 -13.97 -18.11
CA ARG A 401 8.66 -14.80 -16.90
C ARG A 401 9.83 -15.78 -16.82
N GLY A 402 10.38 -15.96 -15.62
CA GLY A 402 11.54 -16.82 -15.34
C GLY A 402 12.90 -16.17 -15.60
N ARG A 403 12.96 -15.00 -16.26
CA ARG A 403 14.23 -14.31 -16.51
C ARG A 403 14.85 -13.84 -15.19
N LYS A 404 16.12 -14.20 -14.95
CA LYS A 404 16.93 -13.63 -13.87
C LYS A 404 17.49 -12.28 -14.30
N VAL A 405 17.26 -11.24 -13.50
CA VAL A 405 17.67 -9.86 -13.80
C VAL A 405 18.41 -9.29 -12.58
N SER A 406 19.52 -8.60 -12.84
CA SER A 406 20.32 -7.94 -11.82
C SER A 406 19.87 -6.50 -11.64
N PHE A 407 19.55 -6.12 -10.41
CA PHE A 407 19.13 -4.77 -10.02
C PHE A 407 20.06 -4.20 -8.97
N ASN A 408 20.04 -2.88 -8.81
CA ASN A 408 20.51 -2.30 -7.57
C ASN A 408 19.51 -2.63 -6.47
N VAL A 409 19.96 -2.78 -5.22
CA VAL A 409 19.05 -3.08 -4.10
C VAL A 409 18.02 -1.96 -3.91
N ILE A 410 18.36 -0.71 -4.20
CA ILE A 410 17.40 0.37 -4.39
C ILE A 410 17.38 0.73 -5.88
N SER A 411 16.27 0.44 -6.54
CA SER A 411 16.08 0.58 -7.99
C SER A 411 14.86 1.46 -8.30
N GLY A 412 14.83 2.04 -9.49
CA GLY A 412 13.64 2.75 -9.99
C GLY A 412 12.69 1.77 -10.66
N HIS A 413 11.40 2.09 -10.73
CA HIS A 413 10.42 1.25 -11.43
C HIS A 413 10.81 0.94 -12.88
N ARG A 414 11.27 1.97 -13.62
CA ARG A 414 11.79 1.86 -15.00
C ARG A 414 12.91 0.83 -15.19
N ASP A 415 13.58 0.42 -14.12
CA ASP A 415 14.59 -0.63 -14.19
C ASP A 415 13.94 -1.97 -14.54
N GLY A 416 12.77 -2.26 -13.93
CA GLY A 416 12.04 -3.52 -14.07
C GLY A 416 10.90 -3.53 -15.09
N PHE A 417 10.45 -2.36 -15.59
CA PHE A 417 9.34 -2.26 -16.53
C PHE A 417 9.55 -1.12 -17.56
N TYR A 418 8.81 -1.14 -18.69
CA TYR A 418 8.73 -0.02 -19.63
C TYR A 418 7.80 1.08 -19.09
N THR A 419 8.35 1.97 -18.27
CA THR A 419 7.65 3.10 -17.67
C THR A 419 8.61 4.26 -17.47
N ASP A 420 8.09 5.49 -17.42
CA ASP A 420 8.85 6.66 -17.00
C ASP A 420 8.96 6.78 -15.48
N CYS A 421 8.20 6.01 -14.69
CA CYS A 421 8.28 5.99 -13.23
C CYS A 421 9.71 5.61 -12.75
N PRO A 422 10.32 6.29 -11.76
CA PRO A 422 9.77 7.32 -10.86
C PRO A 422 9.90 8.77 -11.37
N GLY A 423 10.03 8.96 -12.68
CA GLY A 423 10.34 10.24 -13.30
C GLY A 423 11.84 10.52 -13.31
N THR A 424 12.31 11.20 -14.36
CA THR A 424 13.73 11.39 -14.65
C THR A 424 14.48 12.12 -13.53
N ARG A 425 13.87 13.11 -12.87
CA ARG A 425 14.54 13.87 -11.81
C ARG A 425 14.70 13.05 -10.52
N LEU A 426 13.67 12.28 -10.12
CA LEU A 426 13.75 11.42 -8.95
C LEU A 426 14.63 10.19 -9.20
N TYR A 427 14.57 9.61 -10.39
CA TYR A 427 15.49 8.53 -10.78
C TYR A 427 16.95 8.95 -10.68
N GLY A 428 17.29 10.18 -11.10
CA GLY A 428 18.63 10.77 -10.95
C GLY A 428 19.11 10.92 -9.50
N ARG A 429 18.22 10.84 -8.50
CA ARG A 429 18.55 10.91 -7.06
C ARG A 429 18.71 9.55 -6.39
N LEU A 430 18.47 8.45 -7.08
CA LEU A 430 18.57 7.11 -6.46
C LEU A 430 20.00 6.76 -6.02
N GLY A 431 21.04 7.26 -6.70
CA GLY A 431 22.42 7.14 -6.24
C GLY A 431 22.64 7.81 -4.87
N THR A 432 22.13 9.03 -4.69
CA THR A 432 22.15 9.76 -3.41
C THR A 432 21.42 8.98 -2.33
N ALA A 433 20.21 8.46 -2.63
CA ALA A 433 19.44 7.67 -1.68
C ALA A 433 20.18 6.39 -1.25
N ARG A 434 20.84 5.68 -2.18
CA ARG A 434 21.66 4.49 -1.89
C ARG A 434 22.81 4.80 -0.94
N ASN A 435 23.55 5.87 -1.20
CA ASN A 435 24.69 6.26 -0.36
C ASN A 435 24.24 6.66 1.04
N ALA A 436 23.21 7.52 1.14
CA ALA A 436 22.67 7.94 2.43
C ALA A 436 22.08 6.76 3.22
N SER A 437 21.35 5.87 2.54
CA SER A 437 20.76 4.66 3.14
C SER A 437 21.84 3.72 3.72
N ALA A 438 22.93 3.50 2.99
CA ALA A 438 24.07 2.73 3.49
C ALA A 438 24.72 3.41 4.70
N GLY A 439 24.90 4.73 4.67
CA GLY A 439 25.40 5.51 5.81
C GLY A 439 24.52 5.36 7.05
N TYR A 440 23.19 5.42 6.90
CA TYR A 440 22.25 5.18 8.00
C TYR A 440 22.31 3.74 8.54
N GLN A 441 22.69 2.76 7.72
CA GLN A 441 22.96 1.39 8.21
C GLN A 441 24.30 1.27 8.94
N GLY A 442 25.15 2.30 8.98
CA GLY A 442 26.52 2.22 9.50
C GLY A 442 27.51 1.58 8.54
N ARG A 443 27.20 1.55 7.23
CA ARG A 443 28.10 1.07 6.19
C ARG A 443 28.88 2.26 5.60
N VAL A 444 30.18 2.30 5.89
CA VAL A 444 31.15 3.25 5.30
C VAL A 444 31.52 2.84 3.88
#